data_AF-A0A968ALE2-F1
#
_entry.id   AF-A0A968ALE2-F1
#
_cell.length_a   1.000
_cell.length_b   1.000
_cell.length_c   1.000
_cell.angle_alpha   90.00
_cell.angle_beta   90.00
_cell.angle_gamma   90.00
#
_symmetry.space_group_name_H-M   'P 1'
#
loop_
_entity.id
_entity.type
_entity.pdbx_description
1 polymer ?
#
loop_
_entity_poly.entity_id
_entity_poly.type
_entity_poly.pdbx_seq_one_letter_code
_entity_poly.pdbx_strand_id
1 'polypeptide(L)' 'MKKKTVKRKTHSRWENCKFEDLKIGDIFKLFDPDGSPVIDDGYCIAASEPYETDGVMGINADVIRNEGAVQCT' A
#
# COMPACT_ATOMS: atom_id res chain seq x y z
N MET A 1 11.43 17.17 -6.70
CA MET A 1 11.30 15.88 -5.97
C MET A 1 10.08 15.17 -6.51
N LYS A 2 10.24 13.99 -7.13
CA LYS A 2 9.09 13.18 -7.55
C LYS A 2 8.45 12.57 -6.29
N LYS A 3 7.13 12.61 -6.16
CA LYS A 3 6.40 12.15 -4.97
C LYS A 3 6.13 10.65 -5.06
N LYS A 4 6.20 9.94 -3.92
CA LYS A 4 5.73 8.55 -3.81
C LYS A 4 4.25 8.49 -4.16
N THR A 5 3.83 7.41 -4.81
CA THR A 5 2.43 7.21 -5.22
C THR A 5 1.80 6.13 -4.37
N VAL A 6 0.54 6.34 -3.97
CA VAL A 6 -0.26 5.35 -3.26
C VAL A 6 -1.41 4.93 -4.15
N LYS A 7 -1.65 3.62 -4.24
CA LYS A 7 -2.86 3.09 -4.86
C LYS A 7 -3.68 2.33 -3.82
N ARG A 8 -4.95 2.68 -3.66
CA ARG A 8 -5.91 1.94 -2.83
C ARG A 8 -6.74 1.00 -3.70
N LYS A 9 -7.11 -0.15 -3.15
CA LYS A 9 -8.03 -1.08 -3.79
C LYS A 9 -9.46 -0.75 -3.38
N THR A 10 -10.29 -0.36 -4.35
CA THR A 10 -11.72 -0.14 -4.18
C THR A 10 -12.47 -1.17 -4.98
N HIS A 11 -13.27 -2.00 -4.30
CA HIS A 11 -13.90 -3.19 -4.87
C HIS A 11 -12.87 -4.08 -5.60
N SER A 12 -12.87 -4.05 -6.93
CA SER A 12 -11.99 -4.86 -7.79
C SER A 12 -11.00 -4.02 -8.60
N ARG A 13 -10.77 -2.76 -8.24
CA ARG A 13 -9.88 -1.85 -8.98
C ARG A 13 -8.88 -1.16 -8.06
N TRP A 14 -7.75 -0.76 -8.63
CA TRP A 14 -6.74 0.05 -7.97
C TRP A 14 -6.88 1.50 -8.43
N GLU A 15 -7.03 2.42 -7.49
CA GLU A 15 -7.15 3.86 -7.73
C GLU A 15 -6.01 4.61 -7.05
N ASN A 16 -5.56 5.72 -7.65
CA ASN A 16 -4.60 6.60 -6.98
C ASN A 16 -5.30 7.31 -5.82
N CYS A 17 -4.67 7.36 -4.65
CA CYS A 17 -5.14 8.13 -3.50
C CYS A 17 -3.98 8.89 -2.86
N LYS A 18 -4.28 9.82 -1.96
CA LYS A 18 -3.25 10.35 -1.06
C LYS A 18 -3.03 9.34 0.06
N PHE A 19 -1.83 9.36 0.64
CA PHE A 19 -1.51 8.52 1.79
C PHE A 19 -2.40 8.87 3.00
N GLU A 20 -2.69 10.16 3.19
CA GLU A 20 -3.56 10.70 4.24
C GLU A 20 -5.03 10.25 4.14
N ASP A 21 -5.48 9.83 2.95
CA ASP A 21 -6.87 9.41 2.72
C ASP A 21 -7.11 7.93 3.05
N LEU A 22 -6.05 7.19 3.43
CA LEU A 22 -6.16 5.79 3.81
C LEU A 22 -6.89 5.65 5.15
N LYS A 23 -7.71 4.61 5.26
CA LYS A 23 -8.44 4.26 6.48
C LYS A 23 -8.12 2.85 6.92
N ILE A 24 -8.41 2.55 8.19
CA ILE A 24 -8.32 1.18 8.70
C ILE A 24 -9.13 0.23 7.81
N GLY A 25 -8.51 -0.87 7.40
CA GLY A 25 -9.08 -1.86 6.48
C GLY A 25 -8.84 -1.57 4.99
N ASP A 26 -8.34 -0.38 4.62
CA ASP A 26 -8.00 -0.11 3.23
C ASP A 26 -6.84 -1.02 2.79
N ILE A 27 -7.03 -1.64 1.62
CA ILE A 27 -5.99 -2.41 0.96
C ILE A 27 -5.23 -1.45 0.03
N PHE A 28 -3.92 -1.34 0.14
CA PHE A 28 -3.13 -0.38 -0.63
C PHE A 28 -1.78 -0.91 -1.11
N LYS A 29 -1.19 -0.21 -2.09
CA LYS A 29 0.18 -0.40 -2.59
C LYS A 29 0.91 0.94 -2.61
N LEU A 30 2.19 0.90 -2.26
CA LEU A 30 3.09 2.05 -2.32
C LEU A 30 4.04 1.87 -3.49
N PHE A 31 4.35 2.98 -4.15
CA PHE A 31 5.30 3.02 -5.26
C PHE A 31 6.31 4.14 -5.04
N ASP A 32 7.56 3.84 -5.32
CA ASP A 32 8.63 4.81 -5.39
C ASP A 32 8.44 5.75 -6.59
N PRO A 33 9.16 6.89 -6.62
CA PRO A 33 8.90 7.91 -7.62
C PRO A 33 9.30 7.53 -9.07
N ASP A 34 9.99 6.40 -9.24
CA ASP A 34 10.27 5.77 -10.52
C ASP A 34 9.15 4.81 -10.98
N GLY A 35 8.13 4.60 -10.13
CA GLY A 35 7.01 3.70 -10.38
C GLY A 35 7.24 2.26 -9.93
N SER A 36 8.40 1.93 -9.37
CA SER A 36 8.64 0.61 -8.76
C SER A 36 7.79 0.45 -7.50
N PRO A 37 7.19 -0.73 -7.27
CA PRO A 37 6.46 -0.98 -6.03
C PRO A 37 7.45 -1.05 -4.86
N VAL A 38 7.06 -0.50 -3.71
CA VAL A 38 7.86 -0.61 -2.47
C VAL A 38 7.85 -2.06 -1.93
N ILE A 39 6.84 -2.84 -2.32
CA ILE A 39 6.69 -4.27 -2.01
C ILE A 39 6.48 -5.02 -3.32
N ASP A 40 7.46 -5.83 -3.72
CA ASP A 40 7.52 -6.45 -5.06
C ASP A 40 6.33 -7.36 -5.39
N ASP A 41 5.89 -8.19 -4.44
CA ASP A 41 4.79 -9.14 -4.65
C ASP A 41 3.84 -9.20 -3.45
N GLY A 42 3.02 -8.16 -3.32
CA GLY A 42 2.00 -8.10 -2.29
C GLY A 42 1.19 -6.83 -2.29
N TYR A 43 0.46 -6.65 -1.20
CA TYR A 43 -0.25 -5.42 -0.85
C TYR A 43 -0.29 -5.28 0.67
N CYS A 44 -0.54 -4.06 1.12
CA CYS A 44 -0.72 -3.75 2.52
C CYS A 44 -2.22 -3.69 2.87
N ILE A 45 -2.58 -4.01 4.10
CA ILE A 45 -3.88 -3.71 4.70
C ILE A 45 -3.63 -2.75 5.86
N ALA A 46 -4.25 -1.57 5.81
CA ALA A 46 -4.10 -0.57 6.86
C ALA A 46 -4.69 -1.08 8.18
N ALA A 47 -3.86 -1.16 9.22
CA ALA A 47 -4.23 -1.54 10.58
C ALA A 47 -4.41 -0.32 11.50
N SER A 48 -4.00 0.87 11.06
CA SER A 48 -4.26 2.16 11.72
C SER A 48 -4.66 3.24 10.72
N GLU A 49 -5.14 4.37 11.21
CA GLU A 49 -5.15 5.60 10.43
C GLU A 49 -3.71 6.09 10.20
N PRO A 50 -3.44 6.82 9.10
CA PRO A 50 -2.17 7.50 8.88
C PRO A 50 -1.84 8.48 10.02
N TYR A 51 -0.57 8.53 10.40
CA TYR A 51 -0.05 9.46 11.40
C TYR A 51 1.22 10.13 10.91
N GLU A 52 1.57 11.27 11.49
CA GLU A 52 2.83 11.97 11.22
C GLU A 52 3.72 11.90 12.46
N THR A 53 4.97 11.50 12.27
CA THR A 53 6.01 11.52 13.32
C THR A 53 7.29 12.09 12.73
N ASP A 54 7.88 13.08 13.38
CA ASP A 54 9.13 13.74 12.94
C ASP A 54 9.12 14.22 11.47
N GLY A 55 7.97 14.72 10.99
CA GLY A 55 7.80 15.18 9.61
C GLY A 55 7.69 14.06 8.57
N VAL A 56 7.53 12.80 9.02
CA VAL A 56 7.37 11.62 8.18
C VAL A 56 5.99 11.01 8.39
N MET A 57 5.29 10.76 7.29
CA MET A 57 4.01 10.05 7.30
C MET A 57 4.24 8.55 7.52
N GLY A 58 3.54 7.99 8.50
CA GLY A 58 3.52 6.57 8.84
C GLY A 58 2.11 6.02 8.87
N ILE A 59 2.00 4.70 8.75
CA ILE A 59 0.77 3.94 8.96
C ILE A 59 1.16 2.55 9.44
N ASN A 60 0.42 2.00 10.40
CA ASN A 60 0.58 0.59 10.75
C ASN A 60 -0.20 -0.24 9.73
N ALA A 61 0.43 -1.25 9.15
CA ALA A 61 -0.20 -2.09 8.13
C ALA A 61 0.35 -3.51 8.14
N ASP A 62 -0.53 -4.45 7.84
CA ASP A 62 -0.15 -5.85 7.59
C ASP A 62 0.22 -6.03 6.13
N VAL A 63 1.31 -6.74 5.87
CA VAL A 63 1.75 -7.05 4.51
C VAL A 63 1.25 -8.43 4.12
N ILE A 64 0.44 -8.48 3.06
CA ILE A 64 -0.02 -9.72 2.44
C ILE A 64 0.84 -9.97 1.20
N ARG A 65 1.65 -11.02 1.27
CA ARG A 65 2.43 -11.50 0.12
C ARG A 65 1.62 -12.55 -0.62
N ASN A 66 1.67 -12.54 -1.95
CA ASN A 66 1.20 -13.69 -2.70
C ASN A 66 2.28 -14.76 -2.57
N GLU A 67 2.24 -15.55 -1.51
CA GLU A 67 3.02 -16.79 -1.52
C GLU A 67 2.52 -17.59 -2.72
N GLY A 68 3.42 -17.83 -3.68
CA GLY A 68 3.10 -18.34 -5.00
C GLY A 68 2.03 -19.43 -4.90
N ALA A 69 0.96 -19.27 -5.68
CA ALA A 69 -0.05 -20.30 -5.85
C ALA A 69 0.68 -21.64 -5.95
N VAL A 70 0.53 -22.49 -4.94
CA VAL A 70 1.08 -23.83 -4.97
C VAL A 70 0.48 -24.45 -6.22
N GLN A 71 1.30 -24.56 -7.25
CA GLN A 71 0.92 -25.11 -8.53
C GLN A 71 0.78 -26.61 -8.26
N CYS A 72 -0.44 -27.04 -7.88
CA CYS A 72 -0.78 -28.46 -7.88
C CYS A 72 -0.65 -28.93 -9.32
N THR A 73 0.47 -29.61 -9.61
CA THR A 73 0.68 -30.40 -10.82
C THR A 73 0.46 -31.86 -10.51
#